data_AF-A0A9D5S3C0-F1
#
_entry.id   AF-A0A9D5S3C0-F1
#
_cell.length_a   1.000
_cell.length_b   1.000
_cell.length_c   1.000
_cell.angle_alpha   90.00
_cell.angle_beta   90.00
_cell.angle_gamma   90.00
#
_symmetry.space_group_name_H-M   'P 1'
#
loop_
_entity.id
_entity.type
_entity.pdbx_description
1 polymer ?
#
loop_
_entity_poly.entity_id
_entity_poly.type
_entity_poly.pdbx_seq_one_letter_code
_entity_poly.pdbx_strand_id
1 'polypeptide(L)'
;MKRAIILLTVFLCALASSAQQLRNPIIPGFHPDPSVCRVGDDFYLVNSSFQYFPGVPIFHSKDLVNWQQIGNVLDRESQLPLKGTSSWLGIYAPTIRYHEGTYYMITTNVGNGGNFMVTAKNPAGPWSEPIWLEQQGIDPSLWFENGKCYMVSNPDNTIMLCEIDPATGKQLTKSKALWRGTGGRYPEGPHLYKKDGYYYLLISEGGTELAHRLTIARSKKIDGPYVSNPANPLLTNCSMAGQGMQIQGTGHGDFVQAKDGSWWVVFLAYRNFGGSYHHIGRETYLAPMTWEKNKWPVINGGNPIDTLMQVKGIAAKEVKATTTGQHDWIYIQNPLAANYQRVGEGFRLRGHSSLTENNQPTFLGRRQESERFTMETEIDTEKMGFGCKAGLTVYQINEGHMEVSVEKYMTGTVCVVADHTVKSINGQQMAQIAQGSKVKLRIASDGNHYRFEYSLDGTHYETLAQHNCSLLSTEVVGGFTGAVVGMYVEGEESADFGYFKYTEK
;
A
#
# COMPACT_ATOMS: atom_id res chain seq x y z
N MET A 1 -13.06 -5.79 -79.44
CA MET A 1 -13.00 -6.66 -78.24
C MET A 1 -11.96 -6.10 -77.28
N LYS A 2 -12.37 -5.33 -76.26
CA LYS A 2 -11.47 -4.80 -75.22
C LYS A 2 -11.88 -5.45 -73.90
N ARG A 3 -10.99 -6.27 -73.31
CA ARG A 3 -11.16 -6.85 -71.98
C ARG A 3 -10.68 -5.82 -70.96
N ALA A 4 -11.57 -5.36 -70.08
CA ALA A 4 -11.21 -4.59 -68.90
C ALA A 4 -11.04 -5.56 -67.72
N ILE A 5 -9.86 -5.57 -67.14
CA ILE A 5 -9.55 -6.27 -65.88
C ILE A 5 -9.77 -5.26 -64.75
N ILE A 6 -10.69 -5.56 -63.83
CA ILE A 6 -10.87 -4.81 -62.59
C ILE A 6 -10.02 -5.53 -61.53
N LEU A 7 -8.94 -4.89 -61.07
CA LEU A 7 -8.22 -5.29 -59.86
C LEU A 7 -8.90 -4.63 -58.66
N LEU A 8 -9.43 -5.45 -57.75
CA LEU A 8 -9.94 -5.02 -56.46
C LEU A 8 -8.82 -5.19 -55.42
N THR A 9 -8.13 -4.11 -55.06
CA THR A 9 -7.13 -4.12 -53.98
C THR A 9 -7.84 -3.92 -52.65
N VAL A 10 -7.99 -4.99 -51.87
CA VAL A 10 -8.43 -4.91 -50.47
C VAL A 10 -7.24 -4.46 -49.62
N PHE A 11 -7.27 -3.22 -49.13
CA PHE A 11 -6.34 -2.76 -48.09
C PHE A 11 -6.79 -3.33 -46.74
N LEU A 12 -6.15 -4.42 -46.29
CA LEU A 12 -6.17 -4.80 -44.88
C LEU A 12 -5.22 -3.86 -44.13
N CYS A 13 -5.76 -2.82 -43.48
CA CYS A 13 -5.05 -2.12 -42.41
C CYS A 13 -4.94 -3.06 -41.19
N ALA A 14 -3.91 -3.88 -41.15
CA ALA A 14 -3.46 -4.47 -39.90
C ALA A 14 -2.87 -3.33 -39.05
N LEU A 15 -3.63 -2.84 -38.07
CA LEU A 15 -3.08 -2.01 -37.00
C LEU A 15 -2.12 -2.88 -36.21
N ALA A 16 -0.84 -2.83 -36.55
CA ALA A 16 0.22 -3.38 -35.72
C ALA A 16 0.23 -2.60 -34.40
N SER A 17 -0.36 -3.17 -33.35
CA SER A 17 -0.18 -2.69 -31.98
C SER A 17 1.30 -2.85 -31.63
N SER A 18 2.05 -1.75 -31.64
CA SER A 18 3.44 -1.73 -31.18
C SER A 18 3.49 -2.08 -29.69
N ALA A 19 4.48 -2.87 -29.28
CA ALA A 19 4.76 -3.08 -27.86
C ALA A 19 5.04 -1.73 -27.19
N GLN A 20 4.48 -1.53 -25.99
CA GLN A 20 4.59 -0.31 -25.21
C GLN A 20 5.32 -0.59 -23.90
N GLN A 21 6.03 0.40 -23.36
CA GLN A 21 6.69 0.28 -22.07
C GLN A 21 5.72 0.57 -20.92
N LEU A 22 5.56 -0.39 -20.02
CA LEU A 22 4.95 -0.22 -18.71
C LEU A 22 6.06 -0.07 -17.67
N ARG A 23 6.00 0.97 -16.84
CA ARG A 23 6.89 1.14 -15.70
C ARG A 23 6.17 0.74 -14.41
N ASN A 24 6.75 -0.21 -13.69
CA ASN A 24 6.33 -0.65 -12.37
C ASN A 24 7.25 -0.05 -11.28
N PRO A 25 6.77 0.12 -10.04
CA PRO A 25 5.37 -0.07 -9.60
C PRO A 25 4.42 0.99 -10.19
N ILE A 26 3.13 0.66 -10.27
CA ILE A 26 2.06 1.58 -10.70
C ILE A 26 1.53 2.45 -9.54
N ILE A 27 1.70 1.99 -8.29
CA ILE A 27 1.51 2.80 -7.08
C ILE A 27 2.70 2.51 -6.15
N PRO A 28 3.71 3.39 -6.10
CA PRO A 28 4.92 3.20 -5.32
C PRO A 28 4.68 3.39 -3.82
N GLY A 29 5.66 3.04 -2.98
CA GLY A 29 5.54 3.21 -1.53
C GLY A 29 4.70 2.13 -0.87
N PHE A 30 4.44 2.31 0.42
CA PHE A 30 3.64 1.41 1.26
C PHE A 30 2.17 1.31 0.79
N HIS A 31 1.95 0.51 -0.26
CA HIS A 31 0.66 0.17 -0.87
C HIS A 31 0.57 -1.35 -1.14
N PRO A 32 0.52 -2.18 -0.08
CA PRO A 32 0.41 -3.63 -0.18
C PRO A 32 -1.01 -4.12 -0.51
N ASP A 33 -1.10 -5.43 -0.76
CA ASP A 33 -2.34 -6.21 -0.83
C ASP A 33 -3.41 -5.55 -1.75
N PRO A 34 -3.07 -5.24 -3.02
CA PRO A 34 -3.98 -4.52 -3.91
C PRO A 34 -5.18 -5.37 -4.32
N SER A 35 -6.38 -4.82 -4.15
CA SER A 35 -7.60 -5.35 -4.76
C SER A 35 -8.22 -4.32 -5.68
N VAL A 36 -8.75 -4.76 -6.82
CA VAL A 36 -9.26 -3.90 -7.88
C VAL A 36 -10.66 -4.33 -8.34
N CYS A 37 -11.49 -3.35 -8.70
CA CYS A 37 -12.71 -3.59 -9.45
C CYS A 37 -12.87 -2.59 -10.59
N ARG A 38 -13.60 -2.99 -11.64
CA ARG A 38 -13.95 -2.12 -12.77
C ARG A 38 -15.45 -1.82 -12.75
N VAL A 39 -15.82 -0.56 -12.90
CA VAL A 39 -17.20 -0.09 -13.05
C VAL A 39 -17.29 0.76 -14.31
N GLY A 40 -17.87 0.21 -15.37
CA GLY A 40 -17.86 0.89 -16.67
C GLY A 40 -16.44 1.12 -17.18
N ASP A 41 -16.06 2.36 -17.39
CA ASP A 41 -14.72 2.75 -17.89
C ASP A 41 -13.73 3.08 -16.77
N ASP A 42 -14.16 2.98 -15.51
CA ASP A 42 -13.40 3.39 -14.34
C ASP A 42 -12.92 2.17 -13.54
N PHE A 43 -11.70 2.27 -13.02
CA PHE A 43 -11.07 1.28 -12.15
C PHE A 43 -10.88 1.87 -10.77
N TYR A 44 -11.14 1.07 -9.74
CA TYR A 44 -10.94 1.43 -8.35
C TYR A 44 -10.09 0.39 -7.65
N LEU A 45 -9.10 0.85 -6.89
CA LEU A 45 -8.12 0.00 -6.21
C LEU A 45 -7.99 0.40 -4.75
N VAL A 46 -7.83 -0.59 -3.87
CA VAL A 46 -7.61 -0.40 -2.43
C VAL A 46 -6.37 -1.16 -1.95
N ASN A 47 -5.75 -0.68 -0.88
CA ASN A 47 -4.58 -1.30 -0.25
C ASN A 47 -4.77 -1.43 1.27
N SER A 48 -4.05 -2.36 1.90
CA SER A 48 -4.00 -2.48 3.36
C SER A 48 -3.27 -1.29 4.00
N SER A 49 -3.55 -1.02 5.29
CA SER A 49 -3.05 0.17 5.98
C SER A 49 -2.55 -0.07 7.41
N PHE A 50 -2.71 -1.28 7.96
CA PHE A 50 -2.24 -1.68 9.29
C PHE A 50 -2.66 -0.66 10.38
N GLN A 51 -1.69 -0.14 11.14
CA GLN A 51 -1.88 0.80 12.23
C GLN A 51 -2.17 2.25 11.79
N TYR A 52 -2.16 2.55 10.49
CA TYR A 52 -2.31 3.93 10.01
C TYR A 52 -3.77 4.33 9.84
N PHE A 53 -4.06 5.58 10.20
CA PHE A 53 -5.34 6.23 10.00
C PHE A 53 -5.16 7.47 9.09
N PRO A 54 -6.12 7.83 8.22
CA PRO A 54 -7.28 7.02 7.82
C PRO A 54 -6.84 5.72 7.12
N GLY A 55 -7.70 4.70 7.18
CA GLY A 55 -7.38 3.36 6.69
C GLY A 55 -7.93 3.07 5.30
N VAL A 56 -7.29 2.12 4.62
CA VAL A 56 -7.63 1.65 3.27
C VAL A 56 -7.69 2.80 2.25
N PRO A 57 -6.54 3.29 1.76
CA PRO A 57 -6.55 4.29 0.69
C PRO A 57 -7.27 3.73 -0.54
N ILE A 58 -8.07 4.56 -1.20
CA ILE A 58 -8.79 4.20 -2.41
C ILE A 58 -8.33 5.06 -3.58
N PHE A 59 -7.99 4.39 -4.68
CA PHE A 59 -7.47 4.98 -5.90
C PHE A 59 -8.45 4.83 -7.05
N HIS A 60 -8.41 5.78 -7.98
CA HIS A 60 -9.15 5.76 -9.24
C HIS A 60 -8.20 5.81 -10.43
N SER A 61 -8.53 5.06 -11.48
CA SER A 61 -7.84 5.09 -12.76
C SER A 61 -8.81 4.87 -13.91
N LYS A 62 -8.41 5.30 -15.12
CA LYS A 62 -9.09 4.97 -16.39
C LYS A 62 -8.27 4.06 -17.29
N ASP A 63 -7.03 3.75 -16.91
CA ASP A 63 -6.07 3.03 -17.75
C ASP A 63 -5.26 1.98 -16.98
N LEU A 64 -5.56 1.70 -15.71
CA LEU A 64 -4.83 0.78 -14.81
C LEU A 64 -3.38 1.19 -14.51
N VAL A 65 -2.86 2.26 -15.13
CA VAL A 65 -1.46 2.68 -15.00
C VAL A 65 -1.35 3.94 -14.17
N ASN A 66 -2.16 4.95 -14.49
CA ASN A 66 -2.18 6.24 -13.82
C ASN A 66 -3.27 6.24 -12.76
N TRP A 67 -2.86 6.32 -11.49
CA TRP A 67 -3.76 6.28 -10.34
C TRP A 67 -3.78 7.60 -9.60
N GLN A 68 -4.98 8.00 -9.17
CA GLN A 68 -5.18 9.14 -8.27
C GLN A 68 -5.84 8.62 -7.00
N GLN A 69 -5.26 8.92 -5.83
CA GLN A 69 -5.96 8.66 -4.57
C GLN A 69 -7.17 9.60 -4.46
N ILE A 70 -8.36 9.04 -4.31
CA ILE A 70 -9.63 9.79 -4.24
C ILE A 70 -10.21 9.86 -2.82
N GLY A 71 -9.53 9.23 -1.85
CA GLY A 71 -9.93 9.22 -0.46
C GLY A 71 -9.35 8.03 0.31
N ASN A 72 -10.00 7.71 1.41
CA ASN A 72 -9.77 6.51 2.21
C ASN A 72 -11.13 5.92 2.57
N VAL A 73 -11.24 4.59 2.62
CA VAL A 73 -12.51 3.92 2.89
C VAL A 73 -12.90 4.04 4.38
N LEU A 74 -11.89 4.03 5.25
CA LEU A 74 -12.05 4.07 6.71
C LEU A 74 -11.52 5.39 7.25
N ASP A 75 -12.36 6.42 7.20
CA ASP A 75 -11.98 7.81 7.52
C ASP A 75 -12.59 8.33 8.82
N ARG A 76 -13.30 7.47 9.57
CA ARG A 76 -13.89 7.78 10.88
C ARG A 76 -13.45 6.80 11.95
N GLU A 77 -13.30 7.28 13.17
CA GLU A 77 -12.95 6.45 14.34
C GLU A 77 -13.97 5.33 14.59
N SER A 78 -15.27 5.57 14.34
CA SER A 78 -16.32 4.55 14.46
C SER A 78 -16.14 3.38 13.50
N GLN A 79 -15.49 3.61 12.35
CA GLN A 79 -15.18 2.56 11.38
C GLN A 79 -13.86 1.83 11.71
N LEU A 80 -12.90 2.55 12.29
CA LEU A 80 -11.52 2.09 12.46
C LEU A 80 -10.94 2.47 13.83
N PRO A 81 -11.29 1.74 14.90
CA PRO A 81 -10.66 1.87 16.19
C PRO A 81 -9.25 1.22 16.20
N LEU A 82 -8.22 2.07 16.29
CA LEU A 82 -6.79 1.73 16.25
C LEU A 82 -6.01 2.19 17.50
N LYS A 83 -6.66 2.79 18.50
CA LYS A 83 -5.99 3.17 19.74
C LYS A 83 -5.29 1.96 20.39
N GLY A 84 -3.99 2.06 20.60
CA GLY A 84 -3.16 1.00 21.18
C GLY A 84 -2.82 -0.15 20.22
N THR A 85 -3.26 -0.09 18.96
CA THR A 85 -2.90 -1.06 17.92
C THR A 85 -1.41 -0.97 17.60
N SER A 86 -0.70 -2.10 17.72
CA SER A 86 0.72 -2.18 17.37
C SER A 86 0.93 -2.14 15.86
N SER A 87 2.17 -1.89 15.42
CA SER A 87 2.53 -1.82 13.99
C SER A 87 2.38 -3.14 13.21
N TRP A 88 2.06 -4.23 13.89
CA TRP A 88 1.80 -5.54 13.30
C TRP A 88 0.31 -5.81 13.07
N LEU A 89 -0.56 -4.93 13.56
CA LEU A 89 -2.00 -5.16 13.68
C LEU A 89 -2.77 -4.08 12.90
N GLY A 90 -4.09 -4.04 13.07
CA GLY A 90 -4.96 -3.11 12.34
C GLY A 90 -5.42 -3.70 11.01
N ILE A 91 -5.47 -2.87 9.97
CA ILE A 91 -6.11 -3.26 8.71
C ILE A 91 -5.19 -4.08 7.80
N TYR A 92 -5.54 -5.35 7.66
CA TYR A 92 -4.91 -6.31 6.73
C TYR A 92 -5.55 -6.22 5.34
N ALA A 93 -5.30 -7.19 4.45
CA ALA A 93 -5.70 -7.14 3.04
C ALA A 93 -7.19 -6.81 2.85
N PRO A 94 -7.52 -5.74 2.10
CA PRO A 94 -8.87 -5.42 1.71
C PRO A 94 -9.22 -6.00 0.34
N THR A 95 -10.49 -6.35 0.13
CA THR A 95 -11.04 -6.64 -1.20
C THR A 95 -12.10 -5.59 -1.55
N ILE A 96 -12.02 -4.99 -2.75
CA ILE A 96 -13.06 -4.11 -3.30
C ILE A 96 -13.86 -4.82 -4.40
N ARG A 97 -15.19 -4.77 -4.30
CA ARG A 97 -16.11 -5.28 -5.33
C ARG A 97 -17.22 -4.29 -5.59
N TYR A 98 -17.80 -4.36 -6.79
CA TYR A 98 -18.98 -3.59 -7.15
C TYR A 98 -20.10 -4.55 -7.57
N HIS A 99 -21.28 -4.35 -7.01
CA HIS A 99 -22.47 -5.13 -7.35
C HIS A 99 -23.71 -4.24 -7.27
N GLU A 100 -24.51 -4.21 -8.35
CA GLU A 100 -25.82 -3.55 -8.43
C GLU A 100 -25.87 -2.12 -7.86
N GLY A 101 -24.91 -1.26 -8.26
CA GLY A 101 -24.89 0.13 -7.82
C GLY A 101 -24.27 0.37 -6.45
N THR A 102 -23.65 -0.64 -5.84
CA THR A 102 -23.00 -0.53 -4.52
C THR A 102 -21.56 -1.00 -4.60
N TYR A 103 -20.65 -0.22 -4.03
CA TYR A 103 -19.28 -0.62 -3.73
C TYR A 103 -19.25 -1.30 -2.37
N TYR A 104 -18.53 -2.41 -2.28
CA TYR A 104 -18.26 -3.17 -1.07
C TYR A 104 -16.75 -3.20 -0.87
N MET A 105 -16.29 -2.83 0.32
CA MET A 105 -14.93 -3.08 0.78
C MET A 105 -15.01 -4.00 1.98
N ILE A 106 -14.36 -5.16 1.89
CA ILE A 106 -14.28 -6.16 2.97
C ILE A 106 -12.81 -6.28 3.39
N THR A 107 -12.54 -6.38 4.69
CA THR A 107 -11.17 -6.50 5.23
C THR A 107 -11.19 -7.09 6.65
N THR A 108 -10.01 -7.20 7.26
CA THR A 108 -9.83 -7.63 8.65
C THR A 108 -9.16 -6.52 9.46
N ASN A 109 -9.76 -6.14 10.58
CA ASN A 109 -9.06 -5.39 11.62
C ASN A 109 -8.46 -6.40 12.63
N VAL A 110 -7.22 -6.78 12.39
CA VAL A 110 -6.51 -7.77 13.21
C VAL A 110 -6.19 -7.16 14.56
N GLY A 111 -6.58 -7.87 15.62
CA GLY A 111 -6.50 -7.38 17.00
C GLY A 111 -7.75 -6.63 17.48
N ASN A 112 -8.71 -6.33 16.59
CA ASN A 112 -9.94 -5.63 16.98
C ASN A 112 -11.15 -6.03 16.09
N GLY A 113 -12.02 -6.92 16.59
CA GLY A 113 -13.29 -7.29 15.96
C GLY A 113 -13.20 -8.29 14.79
N GLY A 114 -12.09 -8.34 14.05
CA GLY A 114 -11.88 -9.32 12.98
C GLY A 114 -12.41 -8.86 11.61
N ASN A 115 -13.11 -9.75 10.90
CA ASN A 115 -13.59 -9.48 9.54
C ASN A 115 -14.83 -8.59 9.53
N PHE A 116 -14.84 -7.59 8.65
CA PHE A 116 -15.98 -6.71 8.43
C PHE A 116 -16.00 -6.19 7.00
N MET A 117 -17.15 -5.64 6.60
CA MET A 117 -17.28 -4.88 5.36
C MET A 117 -17.95 -3.53 5.57
N VAL A 118 -17.71 -2.60 4.66
CA VAL A 118 -18.41 -1.32 4.54
C VAL A 118 -18.86 -1.12 3.11
N THR A 119 -19.86 -0.25 2.92
CA THR A 119 -20.48 -0.02 1.62
C THR A 119 -20.56 1.47 1.27
N ALA A 120 -20.55 1.78 -0.02
CA ALA A 120 -20.77 3.12 -0.52
C ALA A 120 -21.47 3.12 -1.89
N LYS A 121 -22.15 4.22 -2.21
CA LYS A 121 -22.67 4.50 -3.56
C LYS A 121 -21.66 5.27 -4.42
N ASN A 122 -20.82 6.08 -3.78
CA ASN A 122 -19.71 6.79 -4.40
C ASN A 122 -18.41 6.23 -3.80
N PRO A 123 -17.44 5.77 -4.59
CA PRO A 123 -16.20 5.20 -4.07
C PRO A 123 -15.35 6.22 -3.29
N ALA A 124 -15.50 7.52 -3.56
CA ALA A 124 -14.88 8.58 -2.76
C ALA A 124 -15.56 8.78 -1.38
N GLY A 125 -16.65 8.06 -1.10
CA GLY A 125 -17.40 8.15 0.15
C GLY A 125 -18.66 9.04 0.08
N PRO A 126 -19.40 9.14 1.19
CA PRO A 126 -19.11 8.50 2.48
C PRO A 126 -19.35 6.99 2.46
N TRP A 127 -18.53 6.25 3.20
CA TRP A 127 -18.67 4.81 3.42
C TRP A 127 -19.48 4.54 4.69
N SER A 128 -20.23 3.43 4.73
CA SER A 128 -21.09 3.04 5.85
C SER A 128 -20.31 2.74 7.13
N GLU A 129 -21.03 2.56 8.24
CA GLU A 129 -20.47 1.89 9.43
C GLU A 129 -20.13 0.42 9.13
N PRO A 130 -19.22 -0.21 9.91
CA PRO A 130 -18.83 -1.61 9.72
C PRO A 130 -19.98 -2.59 9.90
N ILE A 131 -20.07 -3.53 8.96
CA ILE A 131 -20.91 -4.73 9.05
C ILE A 131 -19.98 -5.90 9.39
N TRP A 132 -19.99 -6.34 10.64
CA TRP A 132 -19.12 -7.40 11.16
C TRP A 132 -19.55 -8.79 10.67
N LEU A 133 -18.57 -9.67 10.46
CA LEU A 133 -18.77 -10.97 9.80
C LEU A 133 -18.35 -12.14 10.70
N GLU A 134 -19.07 -13.26 10.58
CA GLU A 134 -18.88 -14.43 11.44
C GLU A 134 -17.68 -15.30 11.02
N GLN A 135 -17.41 -15.45 9.71
CA GLN A 135 -16.33 -16.30 9.23
C GLN A 135 -14.96 -15.69 9.59
N GLN A 136 -14.12 -16.46 10.28
CA GLN A 136 -12.83 -16.06 10.81
C GLN A 136 -11.71 -16.12 9.75
N GLY A 137 -10.45 -15.97 10.18
CA GLY A 137 -9.27 -15.86 9.32
C GLY A 137 -9.03 -14.42 8.86
N ILE A 138 -8.06 -14.26 7.98
CA ILE A 138 -7.73 -12.98 7.32
C ILE A 138 -8.08 -13.05 5.82
N ASP A 139 -7.76 -11.97 5.11
CA ASP A 139 -7.88 -11.81 3.66
C ASP A 139 -9.28 -12.15 3.13
N PRO A 140 -10.35 -11.58 3.69
CA PRO A 140 -11.68 -11.85 3.23
C PRO A 140 -11.91 -11.25 1.83
N SER A 141 -12.65 -11.97 0.99
CA SER A 141 -13.03 -11.53 -0.37
C SER A 141 -14.46 -11.92 -0.69
N LEU A 142 -15.12 -11.09 -1.51
CA LEU A 142 -16.50 -11.31 -1.96
C LEU A 142 -16.60 -11.76 -3.41
N TRP A 143 -17.59 -12.61 -3.69
CA TRP A 143 -18.03 -13.00 -5.02
C TRP A 143 -19.56 -12.93 -5.11
N PHE A 144 -20.08 -12.23 -6.12
CA PHE A 144 -21.51 -12.07 -6.33
C PHE A 144 -21.97 -12.86 -7.55
N GLU A 145 -23.01 -13.67 -7.39
CA GLU A 145 -23.59 -14.43 -8.49
C GLU A 145 -25.05 -14.80 -8.22
N ASN A 146 -25.93 -14.62 -9.21
CA ASN A 146 -27.34 -15.05 -9.16
C ASN A 146 -28.09 -14.58 -7.90
N GLY A 147 -27.87 -13.33 -7.48
CA GLY A 147 -28.47 -12.74 -6.28
C GLY A 147 -27.87 -13.23 -4.95
N LYS A 148 -26.78 -13.99 -4.97
CA LYS A 148 -26.07 -14.47 -3.79
C LYS A 148 -24.75 -13.74 -3.61
N CYS A 149 -24.36 -13.53 -2.35
CA CYS A 149 -23.04 -13.06 -1.96
C CYS A 149 -22.28 -14.17 -1.26
N TYR A 150 -21.12 -14.52 -1.81
CA TYR A 150 -20.22 -15.52 -1.26
C TYR A 150 -19.00 -14.83 -0.66
N MET A 151 -18.61 -15.25 0.54
CA MET A 151 -17.41 -14.82 1.23
C MET A 151 -16.39 -15.96 1.24
N VAL A 152 -15.14 -15.64 0.92
CA VAL A 152 -13.98 -16.51 1.18
C VAL A 152 -13.02 -15.84 2.16
N SER A 153 -12.34 -16.62 2.99
CA SER A 153 -11.24 -16.21 3.89
C SER A 153 -10.37 -17.44 4.22
N ASN A 154 -9.29 -17.29 4.99
CA ASN A 154 -8.27 -18.35 5.18
C ASN A 154 -8.07 -18.89 6.62
N PRO A 155 -9.10 -19.09 7.47
CA PRO A 155 -8.88 -19.58 8.83
C PRO A 155 -8.12 -20.91 8.83
N ASP A 156 -7.19 -21.07 9.78
CA ASP A 156 -6.37 -22.27 9.95
C ASP A 156 -5.64 -22.71 8.67
N ASN A 157 -5.12 -21.75 7.88
CA ASN A 157 -4.45 -21.99 6.60
C ASN A 157 -5.31 -22.81 5.61
N THR A 158 -6.62 -22.64 5.64
CA THR A 158 -7.56 -23.30 4.74
C THR A 158 -8.50 -22.27 4.14
N ILE A 159 -8.64 -22.25 2.82
CA ILE A 159 -9.61 -21.36 2.17
C ILE A 159 -11.00 -21.90 2.43
N MET A 160 -11.83 -21.11 3.11
CA MET A 160 -13.19 -21.44 3.49
C MET A 160 -14.18 -20.59 2.70
N LEU A 161 -15.33 -21.16 2.37
CA LEU A 161 -16.44 -20.50 1.67
C LEU A 161 -17.70 -20.52 2.52
N CYS A 162 -18.39 -19.38 2.60
CA CYS A 162 -19.78 -19.31 3.05
C CYS A 162 -20.60 -18.37 2.17
N GLU A 163 -21.92 -18.53 2.18
CA GLU A 163 -22.87 -17.53 1.67
C GLU A 163 -23.19 -16.57 2.82
N ILE A 164 -23.27 -15.27 2.53
CA ILE A 164 -23.64 -14.22 3.48
C ILE A 164 -24.77 -13.36 2.92
N ASP A 165 -25.55 -12.73 3.81
CA ASP A 165 -26.39 -11.59 3.46
C ASP A 165 -25.53 -10.32 3.48
N PRO A 166 -25.27 -9.67 2.32
CA PRO A 166 -24.41 -8.50 2.25
C PRO A 166 -25.01 -7.25 2.91
N ALA A 167 -26.32 -7.22 3.19
CA ALA A 167 -26.96 -6.09 3.86
C ALA A 167 -26.81 -6.14 5.39
N THR A 168 -26.73 -7.35 5.95
CA THR A 168 -26.71 -7.57 7.41
C THR A 168 -25.43 -8.21 7.93
N GLY A 169 -24.59 -8.77 7.05
CA GLY A 169 -23.40 -9.55 7.40
C GLY A 169 -23.70 -10.98 7.87
N LYS A 170 -24.98 -11.36 7.98
CA LYS A 170 -25.40 -12.66 8.51
C LYS A 170 -24.86 -13.80 7.65
N GLN A 171 -24.24 -14.77 8.29
CA GLN A 171 -23.81 -15.99 7.60
C GLN A 171 -25.02 -16.90 7.32
N LEU A 172 -25.24 -17.24 6.04
CA LEU A 172 -26.41 -17.99 5.56
C LEU A 172 -26.14 -19.49 5.39
N THR A 173 -24.87 -19.87 5.22
CA THR A 173 -24.45 -21.28 5.16
C THR A 173 -23.27 -21.56 6.07
N LYS A 174 -23.13 -22.81 6.51
CA LYS A 174 -21.90 -23.26 7.19
C LYS A 174 -20.68 -23.04 6.29
N SER A 175 -19.57 -22.64 6.89
CA SER A 175 -18.30 -22.50 6.19
C SER A 175 -17.80 -23.86 5.69
N LYS A 176 -17.39 -23.92 4.42
CA LYS A 176 -16.92 -25.15 3.77
C LYS A 176 -15.50 -24.96 3.24
N ALA A 177 -14.62 -25.90 3.56
CA ALA A 177 -13.26 -25.90 3.04
C ALA A 177 -13.24 -26.12 1.53
N LEU A 178 -12.52 -25.25 0.81
CA LEU A 178 -12.34 -25.32 -0.64
C LEU A 178 -10.98 -25.90 -1.01
N TRP A 179 -9.91 -25.34 -0.45
CA TRP A 179 -8.54 -25.62 -0.88
C TRP A 179 -7.52 -25.18 0.17
N ARG A 180 -6.36 -25.85 0.23
CA ARG A 180 -5.23 -25.52 1.12
C ARG A 180 -3.98 -25.06 0.36
N GLY A 181 -4.16 -24.69 -0.90
CA GLY A 181 -3.06 -24.36 -1.78
C GLY A 181 -2.33 -25.57 -2.35
N THR A 182 -1.15 -25.31 -2.89
CA THR A 182 -0.25 -26.27 -3.52
C THR A 182 0.71 -26.96 -2.55
N GLY A 183 0.66 -26.58 -1.27
CA GLY A 183 1.57 -27.03 -0.21
C GLY A 183 2.61 -25.99 0.21
N GLY A 184 2.54 -24.76 -0.32
CA GLY A 184 3.31 -23.63 0.20
C GLY A 184 2.81 -23.17 1.56
N ARG A 185 3.68 -22.47 2.31
CA ARG A 185 3.31 -21.86 3.59
C ARG A 185 2.32 -20.71 3.39
N TYR A 186 1.49 -20.45 4.41
CA TYR A 186 0.57 -19.30 4.48
C TYR A 186 -0.31 -19.13 3.23
N PRO A 187 -1.22 -20.08 2.92
CA PRO A 187 -2.23 -19.90 1.89
C PRO A 187 -3.18 -18.75 2.27
N GLU A 188 -3.20 -17.70 1.46
CA GLU A 188 -3.86 -16.41 1.77
C GLU A 188 -4.35 -15.69 0.51
N GLY A 189 -4.91 -14.49 0.63
CA GLY A 189 -5.44 -13.69 -0.50
C GLY A 189 -6.40 -14.43 -1.44
N PRO A 190 -7.44 -15.15 -0.95
CA PRO A 190 -8.32 -15.93 -1.83
C PRO A 190 -9.27 -15.04 -2.64
N HIS A 191 -9.27 -15.20 -3.97
CA HIS A 191 -10.27 -14.58 -4.86
C HIS A 191 -10.93 -15.58 -5.79
N LEU A 192 -12.26 -15.47 -5.93
CA LEU A 192 -13.07 -16.28 -6.83
C LEU A 192 -13.35 -15.55 -8.14
N TYR A 193 -13.28 -16.29 -9.24
CA TYR A 193 -13.67 -15.84 -10.57
C TYR A 193 -14.47 -16.92 -11.28
N LYS A 194 -15.31 -16.55 -12.25
CA LYS A 194 -16.01 -17.51 -13.11
C LYS A 194 -15.70 -17.26 -14.57
N LYS A 195 -15.19 -18.28 -15.27
CA LYS A 195 -14.90 -18.22 -16.71
C LYS A 195 -15.04 -19.60 -17.35
N ASP A 196 -15.59 -19.66 -18.56
CA ASP A 196 -15.72 -20.90 -19.35
C ASP A 196 -16.35 -22.07 -18.58
N GLY A 197 -17.35 -21.76 -17.73
CA GLY A 197 -18.06 -22.75 -16.91
C GLY A 197 -17.22 -23.37 -15.79
N TYR A 198 -16.16 -22.70 -15.35
CA TYR A 198 -15.38 -23.04 -14.15
C TYR A 198 -15.38 -21.89 -13.16
N TYR A 199 -15.38 -22.24 -11.87
CA TYR A 199 -14.97 -21.37 -10.78
C TYR A 199 -13.47 -21.51 -10.60
N TYR A 200 -12.75 -20.40 -10.63
CA TYR A 200 -11.32 -20.32 -10.37
C TYR A 200 -11.11 -19.73 -8.99
N LEU A 201 -10.22 -20.33 -8.21
CA LEU A 201 -9.79 -19.85 -6.90
C LEU A 201 -8.31 -19.51 -7.00
N LEU A 202 -8.02 -18.21 -7.02
CA LEU A 202 -6.68 -17.66 -6.94
C LEU A 202 -6.32 -17.47 -5.47
N ILE A 203 -5.11 -17.81 -5.08
CA ILE A 203 -4.56 -17.53 -3.75
C ILE A 203 -3.09 -17.11 -3.86
N SER A 204 -2.53 -16.68 -2.73
CA SER A 204 -1.10 -16.52 -2.53
C SER A 204 -0.57 -17.57 -1.57
N GLU A 205 0.68 -17.96 -1.75
CA GLU A 205 1.41 -18.87 -0.85
C GLU A 205 2.89 -18.45 -0.82
N GLY A 206 3.66 -19.04 0.11
CA GLY A 206 5.09 -18.80 0.25
C GLY A 206 5.45 -17.77 1.32
N GLY A 207 4.46 -17.10 1.91
CA GLY A 207 4.64 -15.88 2.70
C GLY A 207 4.85 -14.65 1.82
N THR A 208 4.87 -13.47 2.42
CA THR A 208 4.96 -12.18 1.70
C THR A 208 6.40 -11.69 1.43
N GLU A 209 7.39 -12.55 1.66
CA GLU A 209 8.83 -12.29 1.47
C GLU A 209 9.32 -12.90 0.14
N LEU A 210 10.58 -13.33 0.05
CA LEU A 210 11.19 -13.77 -1.22
C LEU A 210 10.40 -14.88 -1.92
N ALA A 211 9.87 -15.86 -1.18
CA ALA A 211 9.20 -17.05 -1.74
C ALA A 211 7.74 -16.83 -2.19
N HIS A 212 7.25 -15.59 -2.12
CA HIS A 212 5.89 -15.24 -2.46
C HIS A 212 5.53 -15.63 -3.90
N ARG A 213 4.31 -16.13 -4.08
CA ARG A 213 3.81 -16.57 -5.38
C ARG A 213 2.29 -16.60 -5.43
N LEU A 214 1.75 -16.41 -6.63
CA LEU A 214 0.34 -16.66 -6.94
C LEU A 214 0.13 -18.09 -7.41
N THR A 215 -0.87 -18.78 -6.85
CA THR A 215 -1.29 -20.11 -7.27
C THR A 215 -2.80 -20.12 -7.54
N ILE A 216 -3.23 -20.95 -8.49
CA ILE A 216 -4.63 -21.03 -8.87
C ILE A 216 -5.12 -22.48 -8.95
N ALA A 217 -6.37 -22.70 -8.61
CA ALA A 217 -7.09 -23.93 -8.83
C ALA A 217 -8.46 -23.64 -9.48
N ARG A 218 -9.13 -24.66 -10.02
CA ARG A 218 -10.50 -24.49 -10.55
C ARG A 218 -11.40 -25.68 -10.27
N SER A 219 -12.71 -25.43 -10.26
CA SER A 219 -13.75 -26.44 -10.14
C SER A 219 -14.95 -26.14 -11.03
N LYS A 220 -15.77 -27.16 -11.31
CA LYS A 220 -17.08 -26.98 -11.95
C LYS A 220 -18.16 -26.49 -10.98
N LYS A 221 -17.92 -26.60 -9.67
CA LYS A 221 -18.82 -26.14 -8.61
C LYS A 221 -18.09 -25.15 -7.71
N ILE A 222 -18.76 -24.10 -7.27
CA ILE A 222 -18.15 -23.07 -6.41
C ILE A 222 -17.58 -23.66 -5.12
N ASP A 223 -18.20 -24.73 -4.62
CA ASP A 223 -17.85 -25.44 -3.39
C ASP A 223 -16.95 -26.67 -3.62
N GLY A 224 -16.34 -26.77 -4.80
CA GLY A 224 -15.29 -27.75 -5.11
C GLY A 224 -15.78 -29.14 -5.53
N PRO A 225 -14.87 -30.13 -5.56
CA PRO A 225 -13.44 -30.00 -5.24
C PRO A 225 -12.69 -29.16 -6.28
N TYR A 226 -11.66 -28.44 -5.84
CA TYR A 226 -10.78 -27.65 -6.70
C TYR A 226 -9.57 -28.48 -7.14
N VAL A 227 -9.22 -28.37 -8.43
CA VAL A 227 -8.03 -29.00 -9.02
C VAL A 227 -7.02 -27.90 -9.36
N SER A 228 -5.81 -28.03 -8.83
CA SER A 228 -4.72 -27.07 -9.06
C SER A 228 -4.35 -26.96 -10.54
N ASN A 229 -3.95 -25.77 -10.96
CA ASN A 229 -3.27 -25.60 -12.24
C ASN A 229 -1.95 -26.41 -12.24
N PRO A 230 -1.74 -27.35 -13.18
CA PRO A 230 -0.48 -28.10 -13.27
C PRO A 230 0.75 -27.22 -13.50
N ALA A 231 0.56 -26.01 -14.00
CA ALA A 231 1.64 -25.04 -14.26
C ALA A 231 1.83 -24.02 -13.13
N ASN A 232 1.24 -24.23 -11.94
CA ASN A 232 1.50 -23.35 -10.80
C ASN A 232 3.01 -23.29 -10.46
N PRO A 233 3.51 -22.14 -9.97
CA PRO A 233 2.79 -20.88 -9.73
C PRO A 233 2.52 -20.05 -11.00
N LEU A 234 1.49 -19.19 -10.97
CA LEU A 234 1.19 -18.24 -12.05
C LEU A 234 2.18 -17.07 -12.10
N LEU A 235 2.69 -16.66 -10.94
CA LEU A 235 3.56 -15.50 -10.77
C LEU A 235 4.52 -15.78 -9.61
N THR A 236 5.83 -15.68 -9.86
CA THR A 236 6.85 -15.61 -8.81
C THR A 236 8.17 -15.10 -9.39
N ASN A 237 8.84 -14.22 -8.65
CA ASN A 237 10.24 -13.87 -8.90
C ASN A 237 11.23 -14.75 -8.11
N CYS A 238 10.76 -15.66 -7.25
CA CYS A 238 11.57 -16.61 -6.48
C CYS A 238 12.09 -17.82 -7.31
N SER A 239 12.28 -17.65 -8.60
CA SER A 239 12.77 -18.71 -9.49
C SER A 239 14.18 -18.37 -9.98
N MET A 240 14.86 -19.34 -10.59
CA MET A 240 16.16 -19.10 -11.24
C MET A 240 16.06 -17.97 -12.29
N ALA A 241 14.92 -17.81 -12.95
CA ALA A 241 14.70 -16.73 -13.91
C ALA A 241 14.53 -15.35 -13.25
N GLY A 242 13.95 -15.30 -12.05
CA GLY A 242 13.64 -14.05 -11.33
C GLY A 242 14.65 -13.63 -10.26
N GLN A 243 15.61 -14.49 -9.90
CA GLN A 243 16.52 -14.27 -8.76
C GLN A 243 17.36 -12.98 -8.85
N GLY A 244 17.61 -12.48 -10.05
CA GLY A 244 18.39 -11.26 -10.31
C GLY A 244 17.55 -9.99 -10.45
N MET A 245 16.22 -10.08 -10.39
CA MET A 245 15.33 -8.93 -10.56
C MET A 245 15.36 -8.05 -9.30
N GLN A 246 15.28 -6.73 -9.48
CA GLN A 246 15.13 -5.80 -8.37
C GLN A 246 13.81 -6.03 -7.63
N ILE A 247 12.76 -6.36 -8.38
CA ILE A 247 11.43 -6.67 -7.83
C ILE A 247 11.45 -8.10 -7.28
N GLN A 248 11.06 -8.26 -6.02
CA GLN A 248 10.93 -9.55 -5.35
C GLN A 248 9.62 -9.62 -4.56
N GLY A 249 9.30 -10.80 -4.02
CA GLY A 249 8.09 -11.01 -3.22
C GLY A 249 6.78 -10.79 -3.96
N THR A 250 6.74 -11.12 -5.26
CA THR A 250 5.57 -10.99 -6.12
C THR A 250 4.44 -11.95 -5.71
N GLY A 251 3.30 -11.42 -5.28
CA GLY A 251 2.13 -12.21 -4.89
C GLY A 251 0.95 -11.32 -4.53
N HIS A 252 -0.05 -11.88 -3.85
CA HIS A 252 -1.29 -11.19 -3.42
C HIS A 252 -1.93 -10.34 -4.54
N GLY A 253 -2.46 -11.03 -5.55
CA GLY A 253 -2.92 -10.39 -6.79
C GLY A 253 -4.40 -10.59 -7.06
N ASP A 254 -4.99 -9.61 -7.74
CA ASP A 254 -6.42 -9.55 -8.07
C ASP A 254 -6.56 -9.30 -9.58
N PHE A 255 -7.40 -10.09 -10.24
CA PHE A 255 -7.56 -10.06 -11.69
C PHE A 255 -8.61 -9.04 -12.10
N VAL A 256 -8.33 -8.32 -13.17
CA VAL A 256 -9.30 -7.39 -13.77
C VAL A 256 -9.29 -7.52 -15.29
N GLN A 257 -10.48 -7.46 -15.88
CA GLN A 257 -10.63 -7.37 -17.32
C GLN A 257 -10.81 -5.90 -17.73
N ALA A 258 -9.93 -5.41 -18.60
CA ALA A 258 -10.03 -4.09 -19.19
C ALA A 258 -11.15 -4.02 -20.25
N LYS A 259 -11.48 -2.79 -20.68
CA LYS A 259 -12.58 -2.53 -21.63
C LYS A 259 -12.40 -3.21 -22.98
N ASP A 260 -11.15 -3.34 -23.44
CA ASP A 260 -10.80 -4.01 -24.69
C ASP A 260 -10.85 -5.55 -24.59
N GLY A 261 -11.22 -6.09 -23.43
CA GLY A 261 -11.31 -7.52 -23.15
C GLY A 261 -9.99 -8.15 -22.71
N SER A 262 -8.89 -7.39 -22.71
CA SER A 262 -7.59 -7.86 -22.19
C SER A 262 -7.67 -8.07 -20.67
N TRP A 263 -6.91 -9.05 -20.19
CA TRP A 263 -6.84 -9.38 -18.78
C TRP A 263 -5.55 -8.85 -18.17
N TRP A 264 -5.65 -8.38 -16.94
CA TRP A 264 -4.55 -7.83 -16.16
C TRP A 264 -4.63 -8.36 -14.74
N VAL A 265 -3.49 -8.32 -14.06
CA VAL A 265 -3.38 -8.60 -12.63
C VAL A 265 -2.71 -7.41 -11.96
N VAL A 266 -3.35 -6.88 -10.93
CA VAL A 266 -2.65 -6.06 -9.93
C VAL A 266 -2.13 -6.98 -8.85
N PHE A 267 -0.96 -6.71 -8.30
CA PHE A 267 -0.33 -7.56 -7.29
C PHE A 267 0.66 -6.76 -6.45
N LEU A 268 0.99 -7.25 -5.26
CA LEU A 268 2.06 -6.66 -4.47
C LEU A 268 3.42 -7.25 -4.85
N ALA A 269 4.45 -6.43 -4.70
CA ALA A 269 5.84 -6.85 -4.66
C ALA A 269 6.64 -5.78 -3.89
N TYR A 270 7.96 -5.93 -3.78
CA TYR A 270 8.83 -4.89 -3.24
C TYR A 270 10.10 -4.75 -4.09
N ARG A 271 10.68 -3.54 -4.09
CA ARG A 271 12.01 -3.28 -4.66
C ARG A 271 13.08 -3.50 -3.61
N ASN A 272 14.08 -4.29 -3.97
CA ASN A 272 15.31 -4.45 -3.20
C ASN A 272 16.26 -3.26 -3.40
N PHE A 273 16.87 -2.79 -2.31
CA PHE A 273 17.87 -1.71 -2.30
C PHE A 273 19.11 -2.15 -1.53
N GLY A 274 20.30 -2.00 -2.13
CA GLY A 274 21.57 -2.31 -1.45
C GLY A 274 21.75 -3.76 -1.01
N GLY A 275 20.99 -4.71 -1.58
CA GLY A 275 20.95 -6.12 -1.18
C GLY A 275 19.52 -6.64 -1.12
N SER A 276 19.27 -7.68 -0.33
CA SER A 276 17.92 -8.23 -0.09
C SER A 276 17.17 -7.47 1.01
N TYR A 277 17.06 -6.15 0.85
CA TYR A 277 16.42 -5.26 1.81
C TYR A 277 15.39 -4.37 1.13
N HIS A 278 14.23 -4.16 1.75
CA HIS A 278 13.25 -3.19 1.30
C HIS A 278 12.75 -2.32 2.46
N HIS A 279 12.92 -1.00 2.34
CA HIS A 279 12.48 -0.02 3.34
C HIS A 279 11.26 0.78 2.88
N ILE A 280 11.02 0.89 1.58
CA ILE A 280 9.86 1.60 1.01
C ILE A 280 8.53 0.84 1.25
N GLY A 281 8.62 -0.43 1.63
CA GLY A 281 7.47 -1.31 1.84
C GLY A 281 7.10 -2.11 0.59
N ARG A 282 6.01 -2.86 0.72
CA ARG A 282 5.35 -3.57 -0.39
C ARG A 282 4.51 -2.55 -1.17
N GLU A 283 4.67 -2.55 -2.49
CA GLU A 283 4.09 -1.58 -3.43
C GLU A 283 3.15 -2.29 -4.40
N THR A 284 2.35 -1.55 -5.18
CA THR A 284 1.40 -2.13 -6.13
C THR A 284 1.95 -2.15 -7.56
N TYR A 285 1.85 -3.31 -8.20
CA TYR A 285 2.38 -3.61 -9.53
C TYR A 285 1.28 -4.06 -10.48
N LEU A 286 1.55 -3.98 -11.78
CA LEU A 286 0.65 -4.41 -12.85
C LEU A 286 1.38 -5.35 -13.82
N ALA A 287 0.70 -6.40 -14.25
CA ALA A 287 1.19 -7.27 -15.33
C ALA A 287 0.06 -7.68 -16.28
N PRO A 288 0.36 -7.81 -17.60
CA PRO A 288 -0.60 -8.33 -18.54
C PRO A 288 -0.82 -9.83 -18.31
N MET A 289 -2.03 -10.31 -18.58
CA MET A 289 -2.40 -11.72 -18.46
C MET A 289 -3.13 -12.19 -19.72
N THR A 290 -2.76 -13.36 -20.24
CA THR A 290 -3.55 -14.05 -21.25
C THR A 290 -4.46 -15.06 -20.57
N TRP A 291 -5.75 -15.05 -20.92
CA TRP A 291 -6.70 -16.03 -20.40
C TRP A 291 -7.60 -16.55 -21.53
N GLU A 292 -7.00 -17.39 -22.37
CA GLU A 292 -7.67 -17.98 -23.51
C GLU A 292 -8.86 -18.86 -23.09
N LYS A 293 -9.80 -19.04 -24.04
CA LYS A 293 -10.99 -19.86 -23.83
C LYS A 293 -10.61 -21.29 -23.45
N ASN A 294 -11.18 -21.80 -22.36
CA ASN A 294 -10.94 -23.14 -21.81
C ASN A 294 -9.50 -23.42 -21.33
N LYS A 295 -8.62 -22.41 -21.31
CA LYS A 295 -7.23 -22.54 -20.84
C LYS A 295 -7.06 -21.98 -19.42
N TRP A 296 -5.89 -22.23 -18.86
CA TRP A 296 -5.44 -21.57 -17.63
C TRP A 296 -4.92 -20.17 -17.96
N PRO A 297 -4.99 -19.21 -17.01
CA PRO A 297 -4.36 -17.91 -17.19
C PRO A 297 -2.83 -18.05 -17.21
N VAL A 298 -2.16 -17.15 -17.95
CA VAL A 298 -0.71 -17.01 -17.97
C VAL A 298 -0.36 -15.54 -17.78
N ILE A 299 0.37 -15.20 -16.72
CA ILE A 299 0.79 -13.83 -16.41
C ILE A 299 2.11 -13.55 -17.11
N ASN A 300 2.23 -12.41 -17.77
CA ASN A 300 3.45 -11.93 -18.44
C ASN A 300 4.12 -12.94 -19.38
N GLY A 301 3.33 -13.83 -20.00
CA GLY A 301 3.85 -14.93 -20.82
C GLY A 301 4.72 -15.94 -20.06
N GLY A 302 4.63 -15.99 -18.73
CA GLY A 302 5.45 -16.84 -17.85
C GLY A 302 6.81 -16.23 -17.48
N ASN A 303 7.10 -14.99 -17.90
CA ASN A 303 8.35 -14.32 -17.57
C ASN A 303 8.27 -13.63 -16.20
N PRO A 304 9.40 -13.50 -15.48
CA PRO A 304 9.48 -12.70 -14.26
C PRO A 304 9.01 -11.25 -14.46
N ILE A 305 8.65 -10.60 -13.36
CA ILE A 305 8.30 -9.19 -13.34
C ILE A 305 9.55 -8.35 -13.19
N ASP A 306 9.63 -7.28 -13.98
CA ASP A 306 10.68 -6.27 -13.90
C ASP A 306 10.05 -4.87 -13.82
N THR A 307 10.86 -3.89 -13.47
CA THR A 307 10.50 -2.46 -13.39
C THR A 307 10.09 -1.90 -14.73
N LEU A 308 10.67 -2.38 -15.83
CA LEU A 308 10.30 -2.01 -17.19
C LEU A 308 9.81 -3.24 -17.94
N MET A 309 8.52 -3.25 -18.29
CA MET A 309 7.88 -4.36 -18.98
C MET A 309 7.44 -3.95 -20.38
N GLN A 310 7.60 -4.86 -21.34
CA GLN A 310 7.04 -4.70 -22.68
C GLN A 310 5.64 -5.29 -22.71
N VAL A 311 4.64 -4.45 -22.88
CA VAL A 311 3.22 -4.86 -22.85
C VAL A 311 2.53 -4.57 -24.18
N LYS A 312 1.51 -5.37 -24.50
CA LYS A 312 0.57 -5.14 -25.61
C LYS A 312 -0.80 -4.86 -25.00
N GLY A 313 -1.54 -3.91 -25.57
CA GLY A 313 -2.84 -3.49 -25.04
C GLY A 313 -2.81 -2.02 -24.63
N ILE A 314 -3.60 -1.69 -23.60
CA ILE A 314 -3.79 -0.36 -22.97
C ILE A 314 -2.85 0.69 -23.54
N ALA A 315 -3.42 1.67 -24.26
CA ALA A 315 -2.68 2.82 -24.75
C ALA A 315 -2.03 3.53 -23.55
N ALA A 316 -0.74 3.30 -23.36
CA ALA A 316 0.08 3.90 -22.34
C ALA A 316 0.05 5.40 -22.56
N LYS A 317 -0.78 6.06 -21.77
CA LYS A 317 -0.58 7.48 -21.49
C LYS A 317 0.69 7.56 -20.67
N GLU A 318 1.49 8.59 -20.95
CA GLU A 318 2.66 8.95 -20.15
C GLU A 318 2.36 8.78 -18.66
N VAL A 319 3.17 7.98 -17.95
CA VAL A 319 3.00 7.73 -16.52
C VAL A 319 3.12 9.08 -15.83
N LYS A 320 2.01 9.58 -15.32
CA LYS A 320 2.00 10.81 -14.53
C LYS A 320 2.43 10.43 -13.13
N ALA A 321 3.33 11.22 -12.54
CA ALA A 321 3.56 11.16 -11.11
C ALA A 321 2.21 11.27 -10.40
N THR A 322 1.93 10.36 -9.46
CA THR A 322 0.77 10.44 -8.58
C THR A 322 0.78 11.83 -7.97
N THR A 323 -0.27 12.61 -8.23
CA THR A 323 -0.36 13.98 -7.71
C THR A 323 -0.55 13.89 -6.21
N THR A 324 0.42 14.41 -5.47
CA THR A 324 0.40 14.46 -4.02
C THR A 324 -0.75 15.35 -3.57
N GLY A 325 -1.76 14.77 -2.92
CA GLY A 325 -3.03 15.44 -2.64
C GLY A 325 -3.30 15.65 -1.16
N GLN A 326 -4.52 16.07 -0.83
CA GLN A 326 -4.98 16.19 0.55
C GLN A 326 -5.11 14.82 1.27
N HIS A 327 -5.17 13.72 0.51
CA HIS A 327 -5.44 12.37 1.01
C HIS A 327 -4.18 11.58 1.41
N ASP A 328 -2.99 12.15 1.19
CA ASP A 328 -1.70 11.49 1.45
C ASP A 328 -1.32 11.49 2.93
N TRP A 329 -1.93 12.39 3.72
CA TRP A 329 -1.65 12.54 5.14
C TRP A 329 -2.18 11.35 5.94
N ILE A 330 -1.27 10.73 6.69
CA ILE A 330 -1.53 9.62 7.60
C ILE A 330 -1.02 9.91 9.01
N TYR A 331 -1.71 9.30 9.96
CA TYR A 331 -1.46 9.33 11.39
C TYR A 331 -1.14 7.91 11.86
N ILE A 332 -0.37 7.80 12.95
CA ILE A 332 -0.14 6.52 13.64
C ILE A 332 -1.30 6.34 14.62
N GLN A 333 -2.08 5.27 14.46
CA GLN A 333 -3.33 5.02 15.17
C GLN A 333 -4.37 6.14 14.93
N ASN A 334 -5.45 6.19 15.75
CA ASN A 334 -6.39 7.30 15.67
C ASN A 334 -5.72 8.58 16.20
N PRO A 335 -5.72 9.69 15.46
CA PRO A 335 -5.13 10.94 15.93
C PRO A 335 -5.99 11.60 17.02
N LEU A 336 -5.33 12.22 17.99
CA LEU A 336 -5.99 13.16 18.90
C LEU A 336 -6.20 14.49 18.16
N ALA A 337 -7.38 14.70 17.58
CA ALA A 337 -7.66 15.81 16.66
C ALA A 337 -7.24 17.20 17.20
N ALA A 338 -7.36 17.43 18.52
CA ALA A 338 -6.95 18.68 19.15
C ALA A 338 -5.44 18.98 19.07
N ASN A 339 -4.61 17.99 18.77
CA ASN A 339 -3.16 18.15 18.63
C ASN A 339 -2.73 18.67 17.26
N TYR A 340 -3.65 18.80 16.30
CA TYR A 340 -3.34 19.13 14.91
C TYR A 340 -4.10 20.37 14.47
N GLN A 341 -3.38 21.46 14.23
CA GLN A 341 -3.97 22.71 13.75
C GLN A 341 -3.22 23.22 12.52
N ARG A 342 -3.94 23.51 11.43
CA ARG A 342 -3.36 24.20 10.27
C ARG A 342 -3.09 25.67 10.62
N VAL A 343 -1.89 26.16 10.35
CA VAL A 343 -1.50 27.56 10.57
C VAL A 343 -0.75 28.07 9.34
N GLY A 344 -1.41 28.92 8.54
CA GLY A 344 -0.88 29.36 7.26
C GLY A 344 -0.59 28.17 6.33
N GLU A 345 0.64 28.10 5.81
CA GLU A 345 1.10 27.00 4.95
C GLU A 345 1.53 25.74 5.73
N GLY A 346 1.72 25.85 7.04
CA GLY A 346 2.21 24.79 7.90
C GLY A 346 1.22 24.37 8.98
N PHE A 347 1.76 23.88 10.11
CA PHE A 347 0.98 23.25 11.17
C PHE A 347 1.50 23.61 12.56
N ARG A 348 0.59 23.81 13.50
CA ARG A 348 0.87 23.73 14.93
C ARG A 348 0.53 22.32 15.40
N LEU A 349 1.52 21.64 15.98
CA LEU A 349 1.40 20.30 16.51
C LEU A 349 1.68 20.29 18.01
N ARG A 350 0.84 19.61 18.80
CA ARG A 350 1.02 19.43 20.25
C ARG A 350 1.43 18.01 20.57
N GLY A 351 2.50 17.81 21.34
CA GLY A 351 2.97 16.48 21.69
C GLY A 351 1.99 15.68 22.57
N HIS A 352 2.15 14.34 22.56
CA HIS A 352 1.37 13.42 23.40
C HIS A 352 2.22 12.25 23.89
N SER A 353 2.68 11.37 22.99
CA SER A 353 3.61 10.27 23.28
C SER A 353 4.84 10.34 22.37
N SER A 354 5.88 9.58 22.71
CA SER A 354 7.03 9.39 21.82
C SER A 354 6.70 8.49 20.62
N LEU A 355 7.55 8.54 19.58
CA LEU A 355 7.47 7.63 18.43
C LEU A 355 7.73 6.17 18.82
N THR A 356 8.48 5.93 19.90
CA THR A 356 8.79 4.59 20.40
C THR A 356 7.61 4.00 21.19
N GLU A 357 6.78 4.85 21.82
CA GLU A 357 5.62 4.40 22.57
C GLU A 357 4.44 4.01 21.69
N ASN A 358 3.76 2.91 22.02
CA ASN A 358 2.57 2.45 21.31
C ASN A 358 1.30 3.18 21.79
N ASN A 359 1.30 4.52 21.74
CA ASN A 359 0.29 5.35 22.42
C ASN A 359 -0.10 6.65 21.68
N GLN A 360 -0.57 6.54 20.43
CA GLN A 360 -1.08 7.68 19.65
C GLN A 360 -0.09 8.88 19.62
N PRO A 361 1.13 8.73 19.06
CA PRO A 361 2.08 9.84 18.98
C PRO A 361 1.54 10.95 18.09
N THR A 362 1.92 12.20 18.40
CA THR A 362 1.61 13.33 17.51
C THR A 362 2.53 13.28 16.30
N PHE A 363 2.09 12.54 15.29
CA PHE A 363 2.73 12.37 14.00
C PHE A 363 1.77 12.78 12.88
N LEU A 364 2.29 13.48 11.87
CA LEU A 364 1.59 13.82 10.63
C LEU A 364 2.54 13.63 9.46
N GLY A 365 2.30 12.59 8.66
CA GLY A 365 3.23 12.21 7.61
C GLY A 365 2.56 11.66 6.36
N ARG A 366 3.39 11.20 5.44
CA ARG A 366 3.01 10.56 4.18
C ARG A 366 3.91 9.35 3.94
N ARG A 367 3.53 8.51 2.99
CA ARG A 367 4.38 7.38 2.58
C ARG A 367 5.64 7.89 1.86
N GLN A 368 6.76 7.21 2.07
CA GLN A 368 7.91 7.36 1.18
C GLN A 368 7.64 6.60 -0.11
N GLU A 369 7.67 7.28 -1.25
CA GLU A 369 7.31 6.70 -2.56
C GLU A 369 8.52 6.62 -3.52
N SER A 370 9.58 7.39 -3.23
CA SER A 370 10.84 7.33 -3.96
C SER A 370 12.01 6.91 -3.06
N GLU A 371 13.00 6.23 -3.65
CA GLU A 371 14.29 6.00 -3.01
C GLU A 371 15.07 7.31 -2.80
N ARG A 372 14.86 8.30 -3.68
CA ARG A 372 15.56 9.58 -3.70
C ARG A 372 14.56 10.70 -3.48
N PHE A 373 14.70 11.38 -2.35
CA PHE A 373 13.83 12.49 -2.02
C PHE A 373 14.54 13.50 -1.12
N THR A 374 13.86 14.61 -0.89
CA THR A 374 14.19 15.55 0.16
C THR A 374 12.89 16.00 0.82
N MET A 375 12.86 15.98 2.16
CA MET A 375 11.79 16.58 2.95
C MET A 375 12.33 17.68 3.85
N GLU A 376 11.57 18.76 3.99
CA GLU A 376 12.02 19.97 4.66
C GLU A 376 10.87 20.69 5.38
N THR A 377 11.19 21.29 6.52
CA THR A 377 10.34 22.21 7.29
C THR A 377 11.19 23.32 7.91
N GLU A 378 10.53 24.34 8.45
CA GLU A 378 11.12 25.36 9.34
C GLU A 378 10.42 25.32 10.70
N ILE A 379 11.19 25.45 11.78
CA ILE A 379 10.69 25.57 13.16
C ILE A 379 11.21 26.87 13.78
N ASP A 380 10.32 27.63 14.40
CA ASP A 380 10.63 28.85 15.15
C ASP A 380 10.79 28.53 16.64
N THR A 381 12.02 28.59 17.16
CA THR A 381 12.34 28.21 18.54
C THR A 381 11.72 29.15 19.59
N GLU A 382 11.32 30.37 19.20
CA GLU A 382 10.61 31.30 20.09
C GLU A 382 9.18 30.84 20.37
N LYS A 383 8.56 30.18 19.40
CA LYS A 383 7.17 29.68 19.46
C LYS A 383 7.05 28.25 19.97
N MET A 384 8.19 27.64 20.29
CA MET A 384 8.27 26.29 20.81
C MET A 384 8.24 26.30 22.35
N GLY A 385 7.41 25.42 22.93
CA GLY A 385 7.33 25.26 24.38
C GLY A 385 8.57 24.57 24.98
N PHE A 386 8.77 24.72 26.29
CA PHE A 386 9.85 24.06 27.02
C PHE A 386 9.55 22.56 27.20
N GLY A 387 10.58 21.71 27.14
CA GLY A 387 10.44 20.25 27.19
C GLY A 387 9.93 19.63 25.89
N CYS A 388 9.81 20.41 24.82
CA CYS A 388 9.32 19.95 23.52
C CYS A 388 10.48 19.38 22.68
N LYS A 389 10.20 18.31 21.94
CA LYS A 389 11.04 17.78 20.85
C LYS A 389 10.19 17.78 19.58
N ALA A 390 10.60 18.50 18.55
CA ALA A 390 9.79 18.69 17.34
C ALA A 390 10.66 18.63 16.09
N GLY A 391 10.24 17.84 15.09
CA GLY A 391 11.12 17.59 13.96
C GLY A 391 10.51 16.80 12.81
N LEU A 392 11.40 16.27 11.99
CA LEU A 392 11.11 15.39 10.87
C LEU A 392 11.60 13.97 11.20
N THR A 393 10.82 12.97 10.81
CA THR A 393 11.16 11.56 11.04
C THR A 393 10.96 10.72 9.77
N VAL A 394 11.84 9.73 9.59
CA VAL A 394 11.60 8.53 8.78
C VAL A 394 11.23 7.43 9.76
N TYR A 395 9.96 7.05 9.77
CA TYR A 395 9.37 6.10 10.70
C TYR A 395 8.91 4.86 9.95
N GLN A 396 9.16 3.66 10.48
CA GLN A 396 8.56 2.43 9.96
C GLN A 396 7.68 1.77 11.02
N ILE A 397 8.24 1.58 12.22
CA ILE A 397 7.57 1.02 13.40
C ILE A 397 8.14 1.68 14.67
N ASN A 398 7.50 1.44 15.82
CA ASN A 398 7.95 1.91 17.14
C ASN A 398 9.41 1.59 17.48
N GLU A 399 9.93 0.48 16.95
CA GLU A 399 11.32 0.02 17.14
C GLU A 399 12.19 0.29 15.90
N GLY A 400 11.81 1.24 15.05
CA GLY A 400 12.41 1.44 13.74
C GLY A 400 12.09 2.83 13.20
N HIS A 401 12.80 3.83 13.69
CA HIS A 401 12.67 5.22 13.25
C HIS A 401 13.98 5.99 13.37
N MET A 402 14.12 7.03 12.55
CA MET A 402 15.26 7.94 12.53
C MET A 402 14.78 9.36 12.27
N GLU A 403 15.33 10.33 12.98
CA GLU A 403 14.78 11.69 13.00
C GLU A 403 15.84 12.77 13.11
N VAL A 404 15.45 13.98 12.73
CA VAL A 404 16.13 15.23 13.09
C VAL A 404 15.11 16.17 13.70
N SER A 405 15.43 16.74 14.85
CA SER A 405 14.53 17.58 15.62
C SER A 405 15.23 18.79 16.21
N VAL A 406 14.43 19.79 16.55
CA VAL A 406 14.79 20.83 17.51
C VAL A 406 14.27 20.37 18.87
N GLU A 407 15.11 20.47 19.89
CA GLU A 407 14.77 20.20 21.29
C GLU A 407 15.00 21.45 22.14
N LYS A 408 14.00 21.83 22.93
CA LYS A 408 14.07 22.98 23.84
C LYS A 408 13.95 22.49 25.28
N TYR A 409 15.07 22.40 25.98
CA TYR A 409 15.12 21.87 27.34
C TYR A 409 14.55 22.87 28.36
N MET A 410 14.16 22.39 29.54
CA MET A 410 13.65 23.22 30.64
C MET A 410 14.64 24.30 31.12
N THR A 411 15.95 24.11 30.87
CA THR A 411 17.00 25.10 31.14
C THR A 411 16.98 26.28 30.17
N GLY A 412 16.20 26.21 29.10
CA GLY A 412 16.23 27.13 27.97
C GLY A 412 17.30 26.79 26.93
N THR A 413 18.13 25.77 27.14
CA THR A 413 19.06 25.29 26.11
C THR A 413 18.27 24.79 24.90
N VAL A 414 18.70 25.17 23.70
CA VAL A 414 18.12 24.69 22.44
C VAL A 414 19.18 23.92 21.67
N CYS A 415 18.82 22.72 21.22
CA CYS A 415 19.68 21.86 20.41
C CYS A 415 18.97 21.43 19.14
N VAL A 416 19.74 21.21 18.08
CA VAL A 416 19.34 20.33 16.98
C VAL A 416 19.85 18.93 17.31
N VAL A 417 18.99 17.93 17.21
CA VAL A 417 19.28 16.54 17.60
C VAL A 417 18.91 15.61 16.46
N ALA A 418 19.81 14.68 16.13
CA ALA A 418 19.52 13.56 15.24
C ALA A 418 19.54 12.26 16.06
N ASP A 419 18.40 11.58 16.12
CA ASP A 419 18.22 10.33 16.86
C ASP A 419 17.93 9.18 15.90
N HIS A 420 18.27 7.96 16.31
CA HIS A 420 17.77 6.74 15.69
C HIS A 420 17.45 5.68 16.74
N THR A 421 16.42 4.90 16.44
CA THR A 421 16.04 3.67 17.13
C THR A 421 15.87 2.56 16.10
N VAL A 422 16.68 1.52 16.22
CA VAL A 422 16.65 0.33 15.38
C VAL A 422 16.69 -0.90 16.29
N LYS A 423 15.52 -1.47 16.57
CA LYS A 423 15.32 -2.49 17.60
C LYS A 423 15.85 -1.99 18.95
N SER A 424 16.85 -2.67 19.51
CA SER A 424 17.48 -2.30 20.78
C SER A 424 18.67 -1.34 20.60
N ILE A 425 18.99 -0.93 19.38
CA ILE A 425 20.10 -0.02 19.07
C ILE A 425 19.56 1.39 19.00
N ASN A 426 20.05 2.24 19.89
CA ASN A 426 19.74 3.66 19.92
C ASN A 426 21.01 4.47 19.76
N GLY A 427 20.92 5.63 19.13
CA GLY A 427 22.03 6.58 19.08
C GLY A 427 21.57 7.99 18.80
N GLN A 428 22.39 8.94 19.21
CA GLN A 428 22.07 10.35 19.21
C GLN A 428 23.31 11.17 18.84
N GLN A 429 23.10 12.20 18.01
CA GLN A 429 24.04 13.29 17.81
C GLN A 429 23.33 14.63 18.03
N MET A 430 24.00 15.60 18.62
CA MET A 430 23.41 16.91 18.89
C MET A 430 24.38 18.06 18.66
N ALA A 431 23.83 19.21 18.27
CA ALA A 431 24.52 20.48 18.20
C ALA A 431 23.70 21.55 18.94
N GLN A 432 24.33 22.25 19.89
CA GLN A 432 23.69 23.36 20.58
C GLN A 432 23.62 24.58 19.66
N ILE A 433 22.47 25.27 19.65
CA ILE A 433 22.24 26.46 18.84
C ILE A 433 21.83 27.66 19.71
N ALA A 434 21.89 28.87 19.13
CA ALA A 434 21.43 30.08 19.80
C ALA A 434 19.91 30.06 20.00
N GLN A 435 19.44 30.59 21.14
CA GLN A 435 18.02 30.84 21.37
C GLN A 435 17.48 31.87 20.35
N GLY A 436 16.20 31.78 20.01
CA GLY A 436 15.55 32.69 19.06
C GLY A 436 15.85 32.38 17.58
N SER A 437 16.53 31.27 17.31
CA SER A 437 16.81 30.82 15.95
C SER A 437 15.53 30.31 15.27
N LYS A 438 15.39 30.61 13.98
CA LYS A 438 14.56 29.83 13.06
C LYS A 438 15.43 28.77 12.43
N VAL A 439 15.00 27.52 12.54
CA VAL A 439 15.81 26.37 12.12
C VAL A 439 15.09 25.68 10.97
N LYS A 440 15.74 25.58 9.81
CA LYS A 440 15.29 24.66 8.78
C LYS A 440 15.83 23.28 9.07
N LEU A 441 14.93 22.29 9.08
CA LEU A 441 15.28 20.89 9.21
C LEU A 441 15.07 20.20 7.86
N ARG A 442 15.97 19.29 7.51
CA ARG A 442 15.89 18.54 6.26
C ARG A 442 16.33 17.10 6.44
N ILE A 443 15.58 16.19 5.84
CA ILE A 443 16.02 14.81 5.62
C ILE A 443 16.13 14.59 4.11
N ALA A 444 17.32 14.19 3.66
CA ALA A 444 17.60 13.91 2.26
C ALA A 444 17.99 12.44 2.08
N SER A 445 17.35 11.76 1.12
CA SER A 445 17.70 10.40 0.71
C SER A 445 18.35 10.40 -0.66
N ASP A 446 19.44 9.64 -0.81
CA ASP A 446 20.05 9.31 -2.10
C ASP A 446 19.78 7.87 -2.59
N GLY A 447 18.91 7.16 -1.89
CA GLY A 447 18.54 5.76 -2.13
C GLY A 447 19.35 4.74 -1.33
N ASN A 448 20.53 5.14 -0.81
CA ASN A 448 21.34 4.29 0.07
C ASN A 448 21.39 4.83 1.50
N HIS A 449 21.40 6.16 1.66
CA HIS A 449 21.48 6.80 2.96
C HIS A 449 20.44 7.90 3.14
N TYR A 450 19.95 8.02 4.38
CA TYR A 450 19.32 9.23 4.89
C TYR A 450 20.39 10.14 5.51
N ARG A 451 20.36 11.43 5.14
CA ARG A 451 21.12 12.49 5.79
C ARG A 451 20.17 13.39 6.57
N PHE A 452 20.53 13.63 7.82
CA PHE A 452 19.79 14.42 8.81
C PHE A 452 20.49 15.77 8.93
N GLU A 453 19.84 16.80 8.41
CA GLU A 453 20.48 18.08 8.11
C GLU A 453 19.70 19.24 8.71
N TYR A 454 20.41 20.33 9.01
CA TYR A 454 19.79 21.57 9.50
C TYR A 454 20.47 22.82 8.93
N SER A 455 19.77 23.95 8.93
CA SER A 455 20.28 25.25 8.50
C SER A 455 19.78 26.37 9.42
N LEU A 456 20.69 27.26 9.82
CA LEU A 456 20.41 28.44 10.65
C LEU A 456 20.34 29.75 9.84
N ASP A 457 20.95 29.79 8.65
CA ASP A 457 20.89 30.94 7.73
C ASP A 457 19.87 30.74 6.60
N GLY A 458 19.25 29.56 6.54
CA GLY A 458 18.24 29.17 5.57
C GLY A 458 18.78 28.74 4.20
N THR A 459 20.11 28.72 4.00
CA THR A 459 20.79 28.47 2.72
C THR A 459 21.87 27.38 2.80
N HIS A 460 22.69 27.36 3.85
CA HIS A 460 23.73 26.36 4.08
C HIS A 460 23.23 25.29 5.03
N TYR A 461 23.31 24.03 4.62
CA TYR A 461 22.87 22.88 5.41
C TYR A 461 24.08 22.12 5.95
N GLU A 462 24.07 21.89 7.25
CA GLU A 462 25.02 21.03 7.94
C GLU A 462 24.41 19.64 8.14
N THR A 463 25.18 18.58 7.87
CA THR A 463 24.77 17.20 8.15
C THR A 463 25.15 16.83 9.57
N LEU A 464 24.15 16.60 10.42
CA LEU A 464 24.35 16.19 11.81
C LEU A 464 24.56 14.67 11.92
N ALA A 465 23.85 13.89 11.10
CA ALA A 465 24.01 12.44 11.05
C ALA A 465 23.71 11.88 9.65
N GLN A 466 24.22 10.67 9.39
CA GLN A 466 23.92 9.90 8.19
C GLN A 466 23.74 8.42 8.56
N HIS A 467 22.67 7.80 8.07
CA HIS A 467 22.35 6.41 8.33
C HIS A 467 21.97 5.68 7.03
N ASN A 468 22.28 4.39 6.94
CA ASN A 468 21.90 3.57 5.79
C ASN A 468 20.38 3.30 5.82
N CYS A 469 19.71 3.44 4.66
CA CYS A 469 18.26 3.22 4.56
C CYS A 469 17.84 1.78 4.91
N SER A 470 18.72 0.78 4.72
CA SER A 470 18.43 -0.62 5.03
C SER A 470 18.21 -0.90 6.52
N LEU A 471 18.67 0.00 7.40
CA LEU A 471 18.42 -0.11 8.84
C LEU A 471 16.93 0.06 9.19
N LEU A 472 16.16 0.69 8.30
CA LEU A 472 14.70 0.77 8.35
C LEU A 472 14.08 -0.12 7.26
N SER A 473 14.68 -1.28 6.99
CA SER A 473 14.05 -2.27 6.12
C SER A 473 13.17 -3.22 6.92
N THR A 474 12.15 -3.76 6.27
CA THR A 474 11.29 -4.80 6.85
C THR A 474 12.11 -6.00 7.33
N GLU A 475 13.19 -6.36 6.63
CA GLU A 475 14.08 -7.45 7.03
C GLU A 475 14.86 -7.17 8.32
N VAL A 476 15.06 -5.89 8.69
CA VAL A 476 15.77 -5.48 9.90
C VAL A 476 14.81 -5.21 11.05
N VAL A 477 13.81 -4.35 10.85
CA VAL A 477 12.91 -3.94 11.94
C VAL A 477 11.64 -4.78 12.01
N GLY A 478 11.29 -5.54 10.97
CA GLY A 478 10.07 -6.33 10.89
C GLY A 478 8.84 -5.51 10.50
N GLY A 479 7.69 -6.16 10.49
CA GLY A 479 6.39 -5.58 10.17
C GLY A 479 5.92 -5.93 8.76
N PHE A 480 4.84 -5.29 8.35
CA PHE A 480 4.23 -5.44 7.02
C PHE A 480 4.11 -4.10 6.27
N THR A 481 4.68 -3.03 6.84
CA THR A 481 4.62 -1.65 6.37
C THR A 481 5.91 -1.23 5.67
N GLY A 482 5.90 -0.05 5.07
CA GLY A 482 7.11 0.64 4.62
C GLY A 482 7.38 1.90 5.43
N ALA A 483 8.50 2.55 5.14
CA ALA A 483 8.87 3.83 5.69
C ALA A 483 7.82 4.90 5.34
N VAL A 484 7.41 5.64 6.36
CA VAL A 484 6.62 6.86 6.26
C VAL A 484 7.46 8.02 6.76
N VAL A 485 7.25 9.19 6.18
CA VAL A 485 8.04 10.39 6.42
C VAL A 485 7.11 11.51 6.84
N GLY A 486 7.48 12.26 7.89
CA GLY A 486 6.55 13.23 8.43
C GLY A 486 7.10 14.12 9.51
N MET A 487 6.25 15.03 9.96
CA MET A 487 6.47 15.87 11.12
C MET A 487 6.02 15.13 12.37
N TYR A 488 6.70 15.37 13.49
CA TYR A 488 6.30 14.83 14.77
C TYR A 488 6.64 15.79 15.92
N VAL A 489 5.93 15.63 17.04
CA VAL A 489 6.19 16.34 18.30
C VAL A 489 6.07 15.39 19.48
N GLU A 490 7.07 15.41 20.35
CA GLU A 490 7.09 14.74 21.65
C GLU A 490 7.15 15.77 22.79
N GLY A 491 6.66 15.37 23.97
CA GLY A 491 6.43 16.24 25.12
C GLY A 491 4.96 16.65 25.26
N GLU A 492 4.64 17.56 26.19
CA GLU A 492 3.27 18.01 26.46
C GLU A 492 2.91 19.36 25.79
N GLU A 493 3.92 20.00 25.22
CA GLU A 493 3.89 21.33 24.62
C GLU A 493 3.70 21.31 23.10
N SER A 494 3.61 22.49 22.49
CA SER A 494 3.41 22.65 21.04
C SER A 494 4.63 23.20 20.31
N ALA A 495 4.71 22.89 19.02
CA ALA A 495 5.65 23.48 18.07
C ALA A 495 4.94 23.87 16.76
N ASP A 496 5.40 24.99 16.18
CA ASP A 496 4.92 25.50 14.89
C ASP A 496 5.90 25.10 13.77
N PHE A 497 5.39 24.35 12.81
CA PHE A 497 6.05 24.02 11.55
C PHE A 497 5.62 25.05 10.51
N GLY A 498 6.55 25.80 9.94
CA GLY A 498 6.24 26.86 8.98
C GLY A 498 5.67 26.34 7.65
N TYR A 499 6.12 25.17 7.21
CA TYR A 499 5.70 24.48 5.99
C TYR A 499 6.12 23.01 6.05
N PHE A 500 5.59 22.18 5.16
CA PHE A 500 6.15 20.86 4.86
C PHE A 500 6.36 20.74 3.37
N LYS A 501 7.61 20.53 2.95
CA LYS A 501 7.97 20.35 1.54
C LYS A 501 8.56 18.97 1.34
N TYR A 502 7.99 18.20 0.42
CA TYR A 502 8.53 16.91 -0.03
C TYR A 502 8.80 16.98 -1.52
N THR A 503 9.97 16.54 -1.96
CA THR A 503 10.37 16.56 -3.36
C THR A 503 11.10 15.27 -3.71
N GLU A 504 10.53 14.51 -4.64
CA GLU A 504 11.17 13.34 -5.24
C GLU A 504 12.18 13.79 -6.30
N LYS A 505 13.24 13.00 -6.50
CA LYS A 505 14.32 13.29 -7.45
C LYS A 505 14.43 12.25 -8.55
#